data_AF-A0A6V7NVN1-F1
#
_entry.id   AF-A0A6V7NVN1-F1
#
_cell.length_a   1.000
_cell.length_b   1.000
_cell.length_c   1.000
_cell.angle_alpha   90.00
_cell.angle_beta   90.00
_cell.angle_gamma   90.00
#
_symmetry.space_group_name_H-M   'P 1'
#
loop_
_entity.id
_entity.type
_entity.pdbx_description
1 polymer ?
#
loop_
_entity_poly.entity_id
_entity_poly.type
_entity_poly.pdbx_seq_one_letter_code
_entity_poly.pdbx_strand_id
1 'polypeptide(L)'
;MVSKPFQENITFSNIITSTSKYPYPCILNVANFVSLKLTTTNYLLWETQVLSLIESQDLLGFITGESKPPHHEEPSSDESSQIQNPDFTAWTCTDRLVKAWITGTLSEEVLGLVVGVKTSADVWQALADAFSQNSQAREFELLSKLQYMKKGTSSLSEYLRELKSICDQLNAIGKLVSDQSKVFWLLSGLGPQYESFATAMLKPPVPSYSDLIPLLQSHELRNKGHESNPTNHSMAFISQRYGGGIDLITAIK
;
A
#
# COMPACT_ATOMS: atom_id res chain seq x y z
N MET A 1 -25.00 50.47 43.58
CA MET A 1 -25.96 49.56 42.93
C MET A 1 -25.22 48.86 41.80
N VAL A 2 -25.03 47.54 41.94
CA VAL A 2 -24.18 46.71 41.08
C VAL A 2 -24.95 46.33 39.81
N SER A 3 -24.41 46.68 38.64
CA SER A 3 -24.85 46.21 37.34
C SER A 3 -24.68 44.70 37.21
N LYS A 4 -25.72 43.99 36.76
CA LYS A 4 -25.64 42.62 36.25
C LYS A 4 -26.07 42.59 34.78
N PRO A 5 -25.42 41.74 33.95
CA PRO A 5 -25.46 41.87 32.50
C PRO A 5 -26.68 41.18 31.86
N PHE A 6 -27.04 41.70 30.69
CA PHE A 6 -27.96 41.15 29.71
C PHE A 6 -27.47 39.75 29.29
N GLN A 7 -28.25 38.72 29.59
CA GLN A 7 -28.03 37.36 29.08
C GLN A 7 -28.74 37.26 27.73
N GLU A 8 -28.00 37.39 26.63
CA GLU A 8 -28.44 36.90 25.33
C GLU A 8 -28.35 35.37 25.34
N ASN A 9 -29.44 34.72 25.73
CA ASN A 9 -29.66 33.32 25.42
C ASN A 9 -29.98 33.20 23.93
N ILE A 10 -28.95 33.09 23.10
CA ILE A 10 -29.10 32.59 21.73
C ILE A 10 -29.29 31.08 21.84
N THR A 11 -30.56 30.66 21.81
CA THR A 11 -30.96 29.26 21.80
C THR A 11 -30.43 28.60 20.52
N PHE A 12 -29.49 27.67 20.67
CA PHE A 12 -28.84 26.87 19.61
C PHE A 12 -29.79 25.90 18.86
N SER A 13 -31.11 26.03 18.98
CA SER A 13 -32.07 25.00 18.59
C SER A 13 -32.77 25.21 17.24
N ASN A 14 -32.39 26.20 16.42
CA ASN A 14 -33.11 26.53 15.17
C ASN A 14 -32.34 26.30 13.84
N ILE A 15 -31.22 25.56 13.82
CA ILE A 15 -30.48 25.32 12.55
C ILE A 15 -30.81 23.96 11.90
N ILE A 16 -31.66 23.14 12.52
CA ILE A 16 -32.08 21.86 11.93
C ILE A 16 -33.48 22.03 11.36
N THR A 17 -33.59 22.34 10.06
CA THR A 17 -34.64 21.93 9.10
C THR A 17 -34.73 22.89 7.91
N SER A 18 -33.69 22.92 7.09
CA SER A 18 -33.90 22.95 5.64
C SER A 18 -32.86 21.99 5.05
N THR A 19 -33.30 20.92 4.42
CA THR A 19 -32.44 20.08 3.57
C THR A 19 -32.07 20.93 2.36
N SER A 20 -31.11 21.83 2.54
CA SER A 20 -30.48 22.58 1.45
C SER A 20 -29.86 21.57 0.50
N LYS A 21 -30.09 21.75 -0.79
CA LYS A 21 -29.51 20.94 -1.89
C LYS A 21 -27.99 20.85 -1.82
N TYR A 22 -27.34 21.82 -1.16
CA TYR A 22 -25.92 21.84 -0.89
C TYR A 22 -25.65 22.18 0.59
N PRO A 23 -24.92 21.33 1.33
CA PRO A 23 -24.65 21.57 2.74
C PRO A 23 -23.57 22.65 2.88
N TYR A 24 -23.98 23.87 3.24
CA TYR A 24 -23.08 24.96 3.62
C TYR A 24 -23.80 25.90 4.62
N PRO A 25 -23.12 26.36 5.70
CA PRO A 25 -21.77 26.02 6.12
C PRO A 25 -21.68 24.66 6.83
N CYS A 26 -20.56 23.96 6.66
CA CYS A 26 -20.27 22.72 7.40
C CYS A 26 -19.36 23.03 8.60
N ILE A 27 -19.73 22.53 9.79
CA ILE A 27 -19.01 22.78 11.06
C ILE A 27 -17.83 21.80 11.24
N LEU A 28 -17.62 20.87 10.29
CA LEU A 28 -16.61 19.83 10.41
C LEU A 28 -15.19 20.40 10.30
N ASN A 29 -14.34 20.00 11.25
CA ASN A 29 -12.91 20.22 11.16
C ASN A 29 -12.26 19.03 10.45
N VAL A 30 -11.69 19.29 9.28
CA VAL A 30 -11.00 18.30 8.43
C VAL A 30 -9.91 17.55 9.20
N ALA A 31 -9.21 18.23 10.11
CA ALA A 31 -8.14 17.63 10.91
C ALA A 31 -8.64 16.48 11.81
N ASN A 32 -9.94 16.41 12.11
CA ASN A 32 -10.53 15.32 12.89
C ASN A 32 -10.73 14.04 12.07
N PHE A 33 -10.76 14.15 10.73
CA PHE A 33 -11.04 13.04 9.82
C PHE A 33 -9.80 12.67 8.99
N VAL A 34 -9.01 13.67 8.62
CA VAL A 34 -7.78 13.51 7.85
C VAL A 34 -6.61 13.91 8.73
N SER A 35 -5.95 12.88 9.26
CA SER A 35 -4.78 13.01 10.14
C SER A 35 -3.48 13.16 9.35
N LEU A 36 -3.48 12.77 8.08
CA LEU A 36 -2.31 12.76 7.21
C LEU A 36 -2.25 14.03 6.36
N LYS A 37 -1.06 14.64 6.30
CA LYS A 37 -0.75 15.58 5.23
C LYS A 37 -0.28 14.81 4.00
N LEU A 38 -0.82 15.11 2.82
CA LEU A 38 -0.39 14.51 1.56
C LEU A 38 1.07 14.87 1.26
N THR A 39 1.89 13.85 1.13
CA THR A 39 3.29 13.89 0.68
C THR A 39 3.44 12.99 -0.55
N THR A 40 4.62 13.02 -1.17
CA THR A 40 4.96 12.19 -2.35
C THR A 40 4.83 10.68 -2.12
N THR A 41 4.76 10.21 -0.87
CA THR A 41 4.85 8.78 -0.52
C THR A 41 3.59 8.19 0.11
N ASN A 42 2.60 9.01 0.48
CA ASN A 42 1.45 8.54 1.26
C ASN A 42 0.10 8.75 0.57
N TYR A 43 0.10 8.97 -0.75
CA TYR A 43 -1.10 9.30 -1.54
C TYR A 43 -2.28 8.36 -1.26
N LEU A 44 -2.10 7.04 -1.31
CA LEU A 44 -3.23 6.11 -1.15
C LEU A 44 -3.82 6.11 0.26
N LEU A 45 -2.98 6.25 1.28
CA LEU A 45 -3.44 6.36 2.67
C LEU A 45 -4.17 7.68 2.89
N TRP A 46 -3.67 8.76 2.30
CA TRP A 46 -4.33 10.06 2.32
C TRP A 46 -5.66 10.04 1.56
N GLU A 47 -5.68 9.50 0.34
CA GLU A 47 -6.85 9.36 -0.53
C GLU A 47 -7.96 8.59 0.19
N THR A 48 -7.62 7.51 0.89
CA THR A 48 -8.57 6.73 1.70
C THR A 48 -9.24 7.59 2.78
N GLN A 49 -8.46 8.42 3.51
CA GLN A 49 -9.01 9.28 4.57
C GLN A 49 -9.87 10.41 4.02
N VAL A 50 -9.44 11.03 2.91
CA VAL A 50 -10.19 12.13 2.28
C VAL A 50 -11.47 11.63 1.64
N LEU A 51 -11.44 10.48 0.94
CA LEU A 51 -12.64 9.84 0.41
C LEU A 51 -13.62 9.51 1.53
N SER A 52 -13.16 8.92 2.63
CA SER A 52 -14.01 8.61 3.78
C SER A 52 -14.73 9.85 4.34
N LEU A 53 -14.03 11.00 4.42
CA LEU A 53 -14.62 12.27 4.83
C LEU A 53 -15.68 12.74 3.82
N ILE A 54 -15.37 12.75 2.53
CA ILE A 54 -16.26 13.27 1.48
C ILE A 54 -17.50 12.38 1.32
N GLU A 55 -17.33 11.06 1.36
CA GLU A 55 -18.41 10.07 1.34
C GLU A 55 -19.33 10.22 2.56
N SER A 56 -18.77 10.50 3.74
CA SER A 56 -19.57 10.72 4.96
C SER A 56 -20.53 11.92 4.86
N GLN A 57 -20.26 12.84 3.93
CA GLN A 57 -21.05 14.05 3.71
C GLN A 57 -21.89 13.99 2.42
N ASP A 58 -21.88 12.87 1.70
CA ASP A 58 -22.54 12.71 0.40
C ASP A 58 -22.08 13.75 -0.64
N LEU A 59 -20.80 14.16 -0.57
CA LEU A 59 -20.20 15.18 -1.43
C LEU A 59 -19.35 14.60 -2.57
N LEU A 60 -19.44 13.29 -2.80
CA LEU A 60 -18.62 12.59 -3.81
C LEU A 60 -18.79 13.19 -5.21
N GLY A 61 -20.00 13.64 -5.55
CA GLY A 61 -20.31 14.29 -6.82
C GLY A 61 -19.47 15.53 -7.13
N PHE A 62 -18.94 16.23 -6.11
CA PHE A 62 -18.10 17.41 -6.31
C PHE A 62 -16.67 17.07 -6.73
N ILE A 63 -16.15 15.90 -6.32
CA ILE A 63 -14.81 15.44 -6.73
C ILE A 63 -14.85 14.61 -8.02
N THR A 64 -15.95 13.90 -8.30
CA THR A 64 -16.12 13.13 -9.54
C THR A 64 -16.57 14.01 -10.71
N GLY A 65 -17.03 15.23 -10.44
CA GLY A 65 -17.59 16.15 -11.44
C GLY A 65 -19.03 15.80 -11.88
N GLU A 66 -19.68 14.85 -11.22
CA GLU A 66 -21.09 14.54 -11.43
C GLU A 66 -22.02 15.67 -10.97
N SER A 67 -21.63 16.37 -9.90
CA SER A 67 -22.29 17.58 -9.42
C SER A 67 -21.90 18.78 -10.29
N LYS A 68 -22.59 18.96 -11.42
CA LYS A 68 -22.33 20.08 -12.33
C LYS A 68 -22.83 21.41 -11.75
N PRO A 69 -22.14 22.53 -12.02
CA PRO A 69 -22.60 23.83 -11.60
C PRO A 69 -23.99 24.13 -12.20
N PRO A 70 -24.95 24.63 -11.39
CA PRO A 70 -26.23 25.13 -11.90
C PRO A 70 -26.02 26.29 -12.88
N HIS A 71 -27.04 26.59 -13.70
CA HIS A 71 -27.01 27.80 -14.52
C HIS A 71 -26.89 29.05 -13.64
N HIS A 72 -25.97 29.95 -14.00
CA HIS A 72 -25.67 31.19 -13.27
C HIS A 72 -26.88 32.15 -13.21
N GLU A 73 -27.74 32.08 -14.22
CA GLU A 73 -28.92 32.92 -14.40
C GLU A 73 -30.14 32.01 -14.54
N GLU A 74 -31.21 32.31 -13.80
CA GLU A 74 -32.51 31.72 -14.06
C GLU A 74 -33.14 32.40 -15.30
N PRO A 75 -33.85 31.66 -16.18
CA PRO A 75 -34.56 32.28 -17.29
C PRO A 75 -35.71 33.13 -16.74
N SER A 76 -35.49 34.44 -16.59
CA SER A 76 -36.55 35.42 -16.31
C SER A 76 -37.23 35.84 -17.61
N SER A 77 -38.55 35.97 -17.58
CA SER A 77 -39.35 36.53 -18.68
C SER A 77 -39.18 38.05 -18.87
N ASP A 78 -38.45 38.72 -17.96
CA ASP A 78 -38.14 40.15 -18.01
C ASP A 78 -36.62 40.36 -18.12
N GLU A 79 -36.17 41.04 -19.17
CA GLU A 79 -34.76 41.29 -19.53
C GLU A 79 -34.01 42.24 -18.56
N SER A 80 -34.67 42.80 -17.54
CA SER A 80 -34.10 43.86 -16.69
C SER A 80 -33.66 43.44 -15.28
N SER A 81 -33.77 42.16 -14.93
CA SER A 81 -33.39 41.66 -13.60
C SER A 81 -32.63 40.34 -13.72
N GLN A 82 -31.30 40.39 -13.91
CA GLN A 82 -30.42 39.23 -13.70
C GLN A 82 -30.54 38.80 -12.23
N ILE A 83 -31.41 37.84 -11.93
CA ILE A 83 -31.50 37.24 -10.60
C ILE A 83 -30.42 36.16 -10.54
N GLN A 84 -29.41 36.40 -9.72
CA GLN A 84 -28.35 35.43 -9.47
C GLN A 84 -28.96 34.18 -8.84
N ASN A 85 -28.75 33.02 -9.46
CA ASN A 85 -29.35 31.78 -9.00
C ASN A 85 -28.81 31.43 -7.58
N PRO A 86 -29.66 31.35 -6.54
CA PRO A 86 -29.22 30.98 -5.20
C PRO A 86 -28.60 29.58 -5.15
N ASP A 87 -29.04 28.65 -6.00
CA ASP A 87 -28.45 27.32 -6.13
C ASP A 87 -27.02 27.37 -6.65
N PHE A 88 -26.71 28.28 -7.58
CA PHE A 88 -25.34 28.45 -8.11
C PHE A 88 -24.38 28.92 -7.01
N THR A 89 -24.85 29.85 -6.17
CA THR A 89 -24.07 30.38 -5.04
C THR A 89 -23.84 29.28 -4.00
N ALA A 90 -24.89 28.52 -3.66
CA ALA A 90 -24.80 27.41 -2.71
C ALA A 90 -23.87 26.29 -3.22
N TRP A 91 -23.98 25.89 -4.49
CA TRP A 91 -23.06 24.94 -5.12
C TRP A 91 -21.61 25.42 -5.06
N THR A 92 -21.37 26.70 -5.39
CA THR A 92 -20.02 27.30 -5.39
C THR A 92 -19.42 27.31 -3.99
N CYS A 93 -20.22 27.60 -2.96
CA CYS A 93 -19.75 27.56 -1.57
C CYS A 93 -19.37 26.14 -1.14
N THR A 94 -20.14 25.12 -1.52
CA THR A 94 -19.83 23.72 -1.23
C THR A 94 -18.61 23.23 -2.02
N ASP A 95 -18.47 23.55 -3.30
CA ASP A 95 -17.26 23.24 -4.08
C ASP A 95 -16.01 23.86 -3.46
N ARG A 96 -16.09 25.14 -3.06
CA ARG A 96 -14.98 25.83 -2.38
C ARG A 96 -14.66 25.22 -1.02
N LEU A 97 -15.66 24.72 -0.30
CA LEU A 97 -15.47 24.02 0.97
C LEU A 97 -14.72 22.70 0.77
N VAL A 98 -15.15 21.86 -0.18
CA VAL A 98 -14.47 20.60 -0.51
C VAL A 98 -13.04 20.86 -0.96
N LYS A 99 -12.83 21.88 -1.79
CA LYS A 99 -11.49 22.32 -2.18
C LYS A 99 -10.65 22.76 -0.98
N ALA A 100 -11.22 23.52 -0.04
CA ALA A 100 -10.53 23.93 1.17
C ALA A 100 -10.15 22.71 2.04
N TRP A 101 -11.00 21.69 2.09
CA TRP A 101 -10.70 20.45 2.79
C TRP A 101 -9.52 19.71 2.16
N ILE A 102 -9.55 19.51 0.84
CA ILE A 102 -8.46 18.85 0.13
C ILE A 102 -7.16 19.65 0.31
N THR A 103 -7.16 20.94 -0.03
CA THR A 103 -5.96 21.79 0.05
C THR A 103 -5.40 21.94 1.46
N GLY A 104 -6.26 21.98 2.48
CA GLY A 104 -5.84 22.04 3.90
C GLY A 104 -5.11 20.78 4.37
N THR A 105 -5.26 19.66 3.66
CA THR A 105 -4.57 18.39 3.95
C THR A 105 -3.31 18.19 3.10
N LEU A 106 -2.92 19.16 2.27
CA LEU A 106 -1.72 19.06 1.45
C LEU A 106 -0.47 19.53 2.21
N SER A 107 0.67 18.92 1.91
CA SER A 107 1.97 19.54 2.23
C SER A 107 2.27 20.70 1.26
N GLU A 108 3.19 21.57 1.65
CA GLU A 108 3.59 22.73 0.83
C GLU A 108 4.13 22.31 -0.55
N GLU A 109 4.89 21.21 -0.61
CA GLU A 109 5.41 20.65 -1.86
C GLU A 109 4.28 20.25 -2.82
N VAL A 110 3.25 19.58 -2.30
CA VAL A 110 2.13 19.08 -3.10
C VAL A 110 1.13 20.19 -3.45
N LEU A 111 1.00 21.20 -2.60
CA LEU A 111 0.15 22.36 -2.85
C LEU A 111 0.56 23.07 -4.16
N GLY A 112 1.85 23.07 -4.50
CA GLY A 112 2.38 23.57 -5.75
C GLY A 112 1.76 22.95 -7.01
N LEU A 113 1.32 21.68 -6.95
CA LEU A 113 0.73 20.96 -8.08
C LEU A 113 -0.69 21.42 -8.42
N VAL A 114 -1.38 22.04 -7.46
CA VAL A 114 -2.80 22.40 -7.57
C VAL A 114 -3.04 23.91 -7.55
N VAL A 115 -1.96 24.71 -7.65
CA VAL A 115 -2.05 26.18 -7.72
C VAL A 115 -2.79 26.61 -8.99
N GLY A 116 -3.74 27.52 -8.84
CA GLY A 116 -4.50 28.09 -9.97
C GLY A 116 -5.65 27.20 -10.46
N VAL A 117 -5.79 25.98 -9.94
CA VAL A 117 -6.92 25.10 -10.23
C VAL A 117 -8.20 25.68 -9.61
N LYS A 118 -9.33 25.64 -10.34
CA LYS A 118 -10.55 26.37 -9.96
C LYS A 118 -11.49 25.53 -9.10
N THR A 119 -11.87 24.35 -9.56
CA THR A 119 -12.88 23.49 -8.91
C THR A 119 -12.26 22.44 -8.01
N SER A 120 -13.05 21.86 -7.10
CA SER A 120 -12.60 20.73 -6.29
C SER A 120 -12.35 19.46 -7.11
N ALA A 121 -13.17 19.19 -8.13
CA ALA A 121 -12.97 18.11 -9.10
C ALA A 121 -11.61 18.20 -9.82
N ASP A 122 -11.27 19.38 -10.33
CA ASP A 122 -10.00 19.58 -11.03
C ASP A 122 -8.80 19.39 -10.08
N VAL A 123 -8.92 19.80 -8.82
CA VAL A 123 -7.87 19.58 -7.80
C VAL A 123 -7.71 18.10 -7.55
N TRP A 124 -8.82 17.38 -7.38
CA TRP A 124 -8.81 15.94 -7.18
C TRP A 124 -8.16 15.20 -8.35
N GLN A 125 -8.54 15.55 -9.59
CA GLN A 125 -7.99 14.96 -10.80
C GLN A 125 -6.50 15.25 -10.97
N ALA A 126 -6.06 16.50 -10.74
CA ALA A 126 -4.66 16.87 -10.84
C ALA A 126 -3.78 16.08 -9.86
N LEU A 127 -4.27 15.86 -8.63
CA LEU A 127 -3.59 15.02 -7.64
C LEU A 127 -3.58 13.56 -8.10
N ALA A 128 -4.72 13.01 -8.50
CA ALA A 128 -4.80 11.63 -9.00
C ALA A 128 -3.83 11.38 -10.16
N ASP A 129 -3.74 12.30 -11.13
CA ASP A 129 -2.84 12.19 -12.27
C ASP A 129 -1.37 12.25 -11.85
N ALA A 130 -0.99 13.24 -11.03
CA ALA A 130 0.39 13.41 -10.57
C ALA A 130 0.88 12.21 -9.75
N PHE A 131 0.01 11.68 -8.87
CA PHE A 131 0.37 10.57 -8.00
C PHE A 131 0.19 9.20 -8.66
N SER A 132 -0.63 9.07 -9.70
CA SER A 132 -0.73 7.84 -10.48
C SER A 132 0.60 7.47 -11.14
N GLN A 133 1.30 8.45 -11.71
CA GLN A 133 2.60 8.25 -12.35
C GLN A 133 3.67 7.88 -11.33
N ASN A 134 3.71 8.59 -10.20
CA ASN A 134 4.65 8.31 -9.11
C ASN A 134 4.39 6.94 -8.47
N SER A 135 3.12 6.57 -8.29
CA SER A 135 2.72 5.26 -7.77
C SER A 135 3.13 4.12 -8.71
N GLN A 136 2.90 4.27 -10.02
CA GLN A 136 3.32 3.29 -11.02
C GLN A 136 4.85 3.15 -11.11
N ALA A 137 5.59 4.26 -11.10
CA ALA A 137 7.05 4.23 -11.09
C ALA A 137 7.57 3.53 -9.83
N ARG A 138 6.97 3.81 -8.67
CA ARG A 138 7.34 3.19 -7.40
C ARG A 138 7.00 1.70 -7.36
N GLU A 139 5.84 1.32 -7.88
CA GLU A 139 5.43 -0.08 -8.06
C GLU A 139 6.45 -0.83 -8.92
N PHE A 140 6.81 -0.27 -10.07
CA PHE A 140 7.78 -0.90 -10.98
C PHE A 140 9.17 -1.01 -10.35
N GLU A 141 9.61 -0.01 -9.60
CA GLU A 141 10.86 -0.04 -8.83
C GLU A 141 10.85 -1.18 -7.80
N LEU A 142 9.77 -1.32 -7.04
CA LEU A 142 9.63 -2.36 -6.01
C LEU A 142 9.56 -3.76 -6.64
N LEU A 143 8.79 -3.95 -7.71
CA LEU A 143 8.72 -5.21 -8.44
C LEU A 143 10.06 -5.59 -9.06
N SER A 144 10.78 -4.62 -9.63
CA SER A 144 12.12 -4.85 -10.16
C SER A 144 13.08 -5.28 -9.05
N LYS A 145 13.07 -4.59 -7.91
CA LYS A 145 13.89 -4.98 -6.74
C LYS A 145 13.58 -6.40 -6.28
N LEU A 146 12.30 -6.77 -6.29
CA LEU A 146 11.84 -8.09 -5.88
C LEU A 146 12.25 -9.18 -6.88
N GLN A 147 12.18 -8.89 -8.18
CA GLN A 147 12.59 -9.81 -9.25
C GLN A 147 14.09 -10.09 -9.28
N TYR A 148 14.91 -9.06 -9.06
CA TYR A 148 16.37 -9.16 -9.09
C TYR A 148 16.97 -9.46 -7.72
N MET A 149 16.15 -9.62 -6.68
CA MET A 149 16.62 -9.96 -5.35
C MET A 149 17.28 -11.34 -5.36
N LYS A 150 18.50 -11.42 -4.83
CA LYS A 150 19.21 -12.68 -4.62
C LYS A 150 19.78 -12.68 -3.21
N LYS A 151 19.68 -13.82 -2.53
CA LYS A 151 20.33 -14.05 -1.23
C LYS A 151 21.84 -13.79 -1.33
N GLY A 152 22.49 -14.27 -2.41
CA GLY A 152 23.94 -14.09 -2.62
C GLY A 152 24.76 -14.52 -1.39
N THR A 153 25.67 -13.64 -0.97
CA THR A 153 26.52 -13.81 0.23
C THR A 153 25.83 -13.40 1.53
N SER A 154 24.62 -12.83 1.48
CA SER A 154 23.87 -12.38 2.65
C SER A 154 23.39 -13.57 3.49
N SER A 155 23.14 -13.30 4.78
CA SER A 155 22.48 -14.29 5.63
C SER A 155 21.04 -14.54 5.19
N LEU A 156 20.50 -15.73 5.50
CA LEU A 156 19.10 -16.03 5.19
C LEU A 156 18.15 -15.03 5.88
N SER A 157 18.42 -14.66 7.12
CA SER A 157 17.60 -13.72 7.90
C SER A 157 17.55 -12.31 7.28
N GLU A 158 18.67 -11.80 6.76
CA GLU A 158 18.70 -10.50 6.08
C GLU A 158 17.87 -10.53 4.80
N TYR A 159 18.03 -11.58 3.99
CA TYR A 159 17.25 -11.78 2.78
C TYR A 159 15.73 -11.84 3.05
N LEU A 160 15.32 -12.58 4.08
CA LEU A 160 13.91 -12.65 4.51
C LEU A 160 13.37 -11.29 4.96
N ARG A 161 14.18 -10.52 5.70
CA ARG A 161 13.81 -9.18 6.17
C ARG A 161 13.63 -8.22 5.00
N GLU A 162 14.53 -8.25 4.02
CA GLU A 162 14.43 -7.41 2.82
C GLU A 162 13.20 -7.76 1.97
N LEU A 163 12.97 -9.06 1.69
CA LEU A 163 11.79 -9.50 0.95
C LEU A 163 10.50 -9.07 1.64
N LYS A 164 10.42 -9.25 2.95
CA LYS A 164 9.28 -8.77 3.76
C LYS A 164 9.12 -7.26 3.64
N SER A 165 10.21 -6.50 3.77
CA SER A 165 10.16 -5.03 3.68
C SER A 165 9.62 -4.55 2.33
N ILE A 166 10.02 -5.17 1.21
CA ILE A 166 9.50 -4.81 -0.11
C ILE A 166 8.03 -5.19 -0.25
N CYS A 167 7.62 -6.37 0.25
CA CYS A 167 6.21 -6.78 0.25
C CYS A 167 5.34 -5.83 1.08
N ASP A 168 5.84 -5.39 2.24
CA ASP A 168 5.15 -4.43 3.09
C ASP A 168 5.05 -3.05 2.41
N GLN A 169 6.08 -2.62 1.67
CA GLN A 169 6.05 -1.40 0.85
C GLN A 169 5.06 -1.50 -0.32
N LEU A 170 5.00 -2.65 -1.00
CA LEU A 170 4.00 -2.91 -2.05
C LEU A 170 2.58 -2.85 -1.47
N ASN A 171 2.37 -3.45 -0.29
CA ASN A 171 1.09 -3.38 0.40
C ASN A 171 0.73 -1.95 0.83
N ALA A 172 1.70 -1.16 1.27
CA ALA A 172 1.50 0.25 1.63
C ALA A 172 1.07 1.11 0.42
N ILE A 173 1.50 0.74 -0.79
CA ILE A 173 1.02 1.36 -2.04
C ILE A 173 -0.21 0.62 -2.63
N GLY A 174 -0.97 -0.11 -1.81
CA GLY A 174 -2.22 -0.75 -2.22
C GLY A 174 -2.05 -1.94 -3.18
N LYS A 175 -0.82 -2.42 -3.38
CA LYS A 175 -0.50 -3.57 -4.23
C LYS A 175 -0.28 -4.81 -3.38
N LEU A 176 -1.36 -5.56 -3.18
CA LEU A 176 -1.33 -6.82 -2.45
C LEU A 176 -0.52 -7.87 -3.20
N VAL A 177 0.57 -8.32 -2.60
CA VAL A 177 1.34 -9.46 -3.11
C VAL A 177 0.69 -10.75 -2.60
N SER A 178 0.25 -11.61 -3.52
CA SER A 178 -0.31 -12.91 -3.15
C SER A 178 0.74 -13.78 -2.44
N ASP A 179 0.30 -14.65 -1.54
CA ASP A 179 1.21 -15.52 -0.80
C ASP A 179 1.98 -16.48 -1.72
N GLN A 180 1.35 -16.94 -2.80
CA GLN A 180 2.02 -17.74 -3.84
C GLN A 180 3.14 -16.97 -4.53
N SER A 181 2.92 -15.68 -4.85
CA SER A 181 3.96 -14.82 -5.40
C SER A 181 5.10 -14.65 -4.40
N LYS A 182 4.82 -14.38 -3.12
CA LYS A 182 5.86 -14.27 -2.08
C LYS A 182 6.72 -15.53 -2.01
N VAL A 183 6.09 -16.71 -2.04
CA VAL A 183 6.78 -18.01 -2.04
C VAL A 183 7.64 -18.18 -3.29
N PHE A 184 7.08 -17.90 -4.47
CA PHE A 184 7.80 -18.01 -5.73
C PHE A 184 9.05 -17.13 -5.76
N TRP A 185 8.89 -15.86 -5.39
CA TRP A 185 9.99 -14.89 -5.34
C TRP A 185 11.03 -15.27 -4.29
N LEU A 186 10.59 -15.71 -3.12
CA LEU A 186 11.47 -16.18 -2.06
C LEU A 186 12.37 -17.31 -2.57
N LEU A 187 11.77 -18.35 -3.15
CA LEU A 187 12.50 -19.54 -3.63
C LEU A 187 13.41 -19.23 -4.82
N SER A 188 13.00 -18.32 -5.71
CA SER A 188 13.78 -17.93 -6.90
C SER A 188 15.08 -17.20 -6.54
N GLY A 189 15.12 -16.47 -5.43
CA GLY A 189 16.30 -15.71 -5.00
C GLY A 189 17.28 -16.46 -4.09
N LEU A 190 16.97 -17.68 -3.62
CA LEU A 190 17.82 -18.42 -2.66
C LEU A 190 19.16 -18.91 -3.26
N GLY A 191 19.20 -19.11 -4.58
CA GLY A 191 20.39 -19.59 -5.30
C GLY A 191 20.56 -21.12 -5.32
N PRO A 192 21.60 -21.62 -6.00
CA PRO A 192 21.75 -23.04 -6.37
C PRO A 192 21.85 -23.99 -5.18
N GLN A 193 22.43 -23.53 -4.06
CA GLN A 193 22.55 -24.33 -2.83
C GLN A 193 21.21 -24.73 -2.18
N TYR A 194 20.11 -24.09 -2.59
CA TYR A 194 18.76 -24.41 -2.12
C TYR A 194 17.86 -24.96 -3.24
N GLU A 195 18.38 -25.30 -4.42
CA GLU A 195 17.56 -25.76 -5.57
C GLU A 195 16.74 -27.01 -5.26
N SER A 196 17.30 -27.97 -4.53
CA SER A 196 16.60 -29.18 -4.11
C SER A 196 15.42 -28.87 -3.19
N PHE A 197 15.60 -27.92 -2.28
CA PHE A 197 14.55 -27.41 -1.39
C PHE A 197 13.49 -26.61 -2.18
N ALA A 198 13.91 -25.69 -3.05
CA ALA A 198 13.02 -24.88 -3.87
C ALA A 198 12.13 -25.77 -4.76
N THR A 199 12.72 -26.77 -5.41
CA THR A 199 11.99 -27.73 -6.26
C THR A 199 11.00 -28.57 -5.45
N ALA A 200 11.33 -28.93 -4.20
CA ALA A 200 10.42 -29.68 -3.34
C ALA A 200 9.24 -28.81 -2.86
N MET A 201 9.48 -27.54 -2.51
CA MET A 201 8.46 -26.63 -1.99
C MET A 201 7.55 -26.03 -3.08
N LEU A 202 7.98 -26.01 -4.34
CA LEU A 202 7.14 -25.61 -5.48
C LEU A 202 6.19 -26.72 -5.95
N LYS A 203 6.32 -27.95 -5.44
CA LYS A 203 5.36 -29.03 -5.75
C LYS A 203 4.05 -28.82 -4.97
N PRO A 204 2.88 -28.99 -5.61
CA PRO A 204 1.61 -28.90 -4.91
C PRO A 204 1.47 -29.95 -3.78
N PRO A 205 0.89 -29.58 -2.63
CA PRO A 205 0.40 -28.26 -2.27
C PRO A 205 1.53 -27.30 -1.87
N VAL A 206 1.56 -26.11 -2.49
CA VAL A 206 2.56 -25.07 -2.19
C VAL A 206 2.26 -24.48 -0.80
N PRO A 207 3.20 -24.49 0.14
CA PRO A 207 3.00 -23.94 1.48
C PRO A 207 2.76 -22.43 1.44
N SER A 208 2.10 -21.89 2.46
CA SER A 208 1.97 -20.43 2.62
C SER A 208 3.34 -19.79 2.90
N TYR A 209 3.45 -18.47 2.70
CA TYR A 209 4.69 -17.76 3.04
C TYR A 209 5.07 -17.95 4.51
N SER A 210 4.09 -17.92 5.42
CA SER A 210 4.30 -18.14 6.86
C SER A 210 4.81 -19.54 7.20
N ASP A 211 4.34 -20.57 6.50
CA ASP A 211 4.76 -21.96 6.74
C ASP A 211 6.12 -22.27 6.10
N LEU A 212 6.47 -21.55 5.04
CA LEU A 212 7.73 -21.75 4.32
C LEU A 212 8.96 -21.27 5.11
N ILE A 213 8.82 -20.18 5.89
CA ILE A 213 9.91 -19.63 6.71
C ILE A 213 10.52 -20.66 7.68
N PRO A 214 9.74 -21.34 8.56
CA PRO A 214 10.30 -22.32 9.48
C PRO A 214 10.89 -23.55 8.77
N LEU A 215 10.29 -23.97 7.64
CA LEU A 215 10.83 -25.06 6.82
C LEU A 215 12.20 -24.70 6.24
N LEU A 216 12.34 -23.47 5.74
CA LEU A 216 13.58 -22.97 5.16
C LEU A 216 14.68 -22.79 6.22
N GLN A 217 14.33 -22.29 7.41
CA GLN A 217 15.25 -22.20 8.55
C GLN A 217 15.72 -23.58 9.02
N SER A 218 14.80 -24.56 9.10
CA SER A 218 15.13 -25.94 9.46
C SER A 218 16.08 -26.58 8.43
N HIS A 219 15.87 -26.28 7.14
CA HIS A 219 16.76 -26.69 6.07
C HIS A 219 18.16 -26.07 6.20
N GLU A 220 18.25 -24.78 6.52
CA GLU A 220 19.53 -24.09 6.74
C GLU A 220 20.33 -24.71 7.90
N LEU A 221 19.67 -25.01 9.02
CA LEU A 221 20.30 -25.67 10.18
C LEU A 221 20.87 -27.05 9.80
N ARG A 222 20.11 -27.85 9.05
CA ARG A 222 20.55 -29.17 8.59
C ARG A 222 21.74 -29.07 7.62
N ASN A 223 21.74 -28.07 6.73
CA ASN A 223 22.80 -27.88 5.75
C ASN A 223 24.13 -27.44 6.42
N LYS A 224 24.07 -26.52 7.39
CA LYS A 224 25.24 -26.12 8.19
C LYS A 224 25.84 -27.29 8.98
N GLY A 225 25.00 -28.21 9.46
CA GLY A 225 25.47 -29.43 10.14
C GLY A 225 26.18 -30.44 9.22
N HIS A 226 25.91 -30.42 7.91
CA HIS A 226 26.60 -31.27 6.93
C HIS A 226 27.93 -30.69 6.45
N GLU A 227 28.07 -29.36 6.35
CA GLU A 227 29.34 -28.71 5.99
C GLU A 227 30.43 -28.88 7.07
N SER A 228 30.06 -28.97 8.35
CA SER A 228 31.01 -29.19 9.45
C SER A 228 31.58 -30.61 9.55
N ASN A 229 31.14 -31.54 8.70
CA ASN A 229 31.59 -32.93 8.75
C ASN A 229 32.04 -33.38 7.35
N PRO A 230 33.29 -33.08 6.93
CA PRO A 230 33.81 -33.63 5.70
C PRO A 230 33.86 -35.15 5.90
N THR A 231 32.92 -35.84 5.26
CA THR A 231 32.85 -37.28 5.29
C THR A 231 34.11 -37.78 4.58
N ASN A 232 35.11 -38.17 5.36
CA ASN A 232 36.31 -38.88 4.90
C ASN A 232 35.88 -40.23 4.31
N HIS A 233 35.37 -40.20 3.08
CA HIS A 233 34.90 -41.39 2.36
C HIS A 233 36.06 -42.20 1.73
N SER A 234 37.31 -41.98 2.16
CA SER A 234 38.51 -42.61 1.60
C SER A 234 39.09 -43.75 2.45
N MET A 235 38.48 -44.13 3.59
CA MET A 235 39.04 -45.15 4.51
C MET A 235 38.23 -46.46 4.61
N ALA A 236 37.17 -46.66 3.82
CA ALA A 236 36.26 -47.80 3.98
C ALA A 236 36.46 -48.97 2.98
N PHE A 237 37.63 -49.10 2.35
CA PHE A 237 37.85 -50.20 1.39
C PHE A 237 39.22 -50.87 1.47
N ILE A 238 39.71 -51.18 2.68
CA ILE A 238 40.73 -52.24 2.85
C ILE A 238 40.39 -53.05 4.10
N SER A 239 39.56 -54.08 3.95
CA SER A 239 39.44 -55.17 4.91
C SER A 239 39.37 -56.49 4.14
N GLN A 240 40.37 -57.33 4.44
CA GLN A 240 40.36 -58.79 4.35
C GLN A 240 40.10 -59.44 2.98
N ARG A 241 41.21 -59.73 2.28
CA ARG A 241 41.34 -61.01 1.58
C ARG A 241 42.62 -61.76 2.00
N TYR A 242 42.38 -62.73 2.87
CA TYR A 242 43.07 -64.02 3.05
C TYR A 242 44.51 -64.08 3.60
N GLY A 243 44.59 -64.45 4.88
CA GLY A 243 45.66 -65.28 5.44
C GLY A 243 45.07 -66.59 5.99
N GLY A 244 45.71 -67.72 5.65
CA GLY A 244 45.46 -69.09 6.16
C GLY A 244 44.32 -69.82 5.44
N GLY A 245 44.48 -70.93 4.70
CA GLY A 245 45.53 -71.95 4.68
C GLY A 245 44.90 -73.29 5.05
N ILE A 246 44.55 -74.13 4.06
CA ILE A 246 44.44 -75.60 4.20
C ILE A 246 44.68 -76.27 2.83
N ASP A 247 45.44 -77.36 2.87
CA ASP A 247 46.02 -78.18 1.80
C ASP A 247 45.04 -78.81 0.79
N LEU A 248 45.56 -79.10 -0.42
CA LEU A 248 45.56 -80.44 -1.05
C LEU A 248 46.25 -80.42 -2.44
N ILE A 249 47.39 -81.13 -2.54
CA ILE A 249 47.85 -82.04 -3.62
C ILE A 249 47.73 -81.56 -5.09
N THR A 250 48.85 -81.53 -5.84
CA THR A 250 49.13 -82.34 -7.07
C THR A 250 50.31 -81.79 -7.91
N ALA A 251 51.40 -82.56 -7.91
CA ALA A 251 52.30 -82.99 -9.01
C ALA A 251 52.98 -82.04 -10.04
N ILE A 252 54.15 -82.56 -10.48
CA ILE A 252 54.97 -82.27 -11.68
C ILE A 252 56.06 -81.21 -11.39
N LYS A 253 57.33 -81.56 -11.20
CA LYS A 253 58.24 -82.30 -12.09
C LYS A 253 59.48 -82.79 -11.32
#